data_AF-A0A0K9F4V3-F1
#
_entry.id   AF-A0A0K9F4V3-F1
#
_cell.length_a   1.000
_cell.length_b   1.000
_cell.length_c   1.000
_cell.angle_alpha   90.00
_cell.angle_beta   90.00
_cell.angle_gamma   90.00
#
_symmetry.space_group_name_H-M   'P 1'
#
loop_
_entity.id
_entity.type
_entity.pdbx_description
1 polymer ?
#
loop_
_entity_poly.entity_id
_entity_poly.type
_entity_poly.pdbx_seq_one_letter_code
_entity_poly.pdbx_strand_id
1 'polypeptide(L)'
;MNTRSKLEDKELEQLERFIRETPIEIDLVNRTMNKYESSRYTKQSESSRISKKMRQRVMMITASAAMIFSFLFVTSLISPTMAATIKQVPVLSSIFKLAGDLGLQTADEKGLSTKLHASVTHDDFTLNVSEVVFDGTRVSIGIERPHKEDEKETLSDRISNIELFINGNPINSFGRENSMNGIFLNPGKDNDSAIIEFVDERNQGGRPFPEQFDLTLSTTITGIQNPLIIDIPVENKIEDFVTLQPNVSRDYDNIRFTVKKLEFTPITTNLTTQIDLTDNSNFTQSPIAKHMGVDFFDDQGNKLKLINGNGWNATGGSYQIMDYRFHPFESIPKTITLKPYVQLYEDNQMGVYQLDENGEPKIQYIPELEVTLPINSQK
;
A
#
# COMPACT_ATOMS: atom_id res chain seq x y z
N MET A 1 7.67 -50.03 1.06
CA MET A 1 7.26 -50.47 2.42
C MET A 1 6.43 -49.35 3.02
N ASN A 2 5.12 -49.54 3.15
CA ASN A 2 4.25 -48.53 3.75
C ASN A 2 3.48 -49.22 4.90
N THR A 3 3.98 -49.03 6.12
CA THR A 3 3.40 -49.57 7.34
C THR A 3 2.32 -48.62 7.83
N ARG A 4 1.14 -48.69 7.20
CA ARG A 4 -0.08 -48.11 7.77
C ARG A 4 -0.56 -49.05 8.88
N SER A 5 -0.76 -48.50 10.07
CA SER A 5 -1.09 -49.27 11.27
C SER A 5 -2.55 -49.72 11.19
N LYS A 6 -2.81 -51.00 11.51
CA LYS A 6 -4.19 -51.54 11.64
C LYS A 6 -5.07 -50.77 12.63
N LEU A 7 -4.48 -49.91 13.46
CA LEU A 7 -5.19 -49.05 14.40
C LEU A 7 -5.81 -47.83 13.70
N GLU A 8 -5.09 -47.22 12.74
CA GLU A 8 -5.54 -46.02 12.01
C GLU A 8 -6.69 -46.34 11.05
N ASP A 9 -6.69 -47.53 10.44
CA ASP A 9 -7.78 -47.97 9.57
C ASP A 9 -9.09 -48.18 10.35
N LYS A 10 -8.98 -48.60 11.60
CA LYS A 10 -10.15 -48.84 12.47
C LYS A 10 -10.77 -47.54 12.98
N GLU A 11 -9.96 -46.50 13.19
CA GLU A 11 -10.42 -45.17 13.57
C GLU A 11 -11.10 -44.45 12.39
N LEU A 12 -10.57 -44.62 11.17
CA LEU A 12 -11.17 -44.08 9.95
C LEU A 12 -12.53 -44.74 9.63
N GLU A 13 -12.65 -46.07 9.77
CA GLU A 13 -13.94 -46.76 9.62
C GLU A 13 -14.98 -46.32 10.66
N GLN A 14 -14.55 -46.02 11.90
CA GLN A 14 -15.44 -45.48 12.92
C GLN A 14 -15.93 -44.07 12.58
N LEU A 15 -15.06 -43.23 12.04
CA LEU A 15 -15.41 -41.86 11.63
C LEU A 15 -16.38 -41.85 10.44
N GLU A 16 -16.15 -42.72 9.44
CA GLU A 16 -17.08 -42.88 8.31
C GLU A 16 -18.47 -43.35 8.77
N ARG A 17 -18.53 -44.27 9.76
CA ARG A 17 -19.81 -44.71 10.32
C ARG A 17 -20.55 -43.59 11.04
N PHE A 18 -19.85 -42.75 11.81
CA PHE A 18 -20.46 -41.59 12.47
C PHE A 18 -21.03 -40.57 11.48
N ILE A 19 -20.35 -40.33 10.36
CA ILE A 19 -20.84 -39.41 9.32
C ILE A 19 -22.07 -39.98 8.60
N ARG A 20 -22.10 -41.29 8.33
CA ARG A 20 -23.23 -41.95 7.66
C ARG A 20 -24.48 -42.08 8.53
N GLU A 21 -24.30 -42.27 9.83
CA GLU A 21 -25.41 -42.55 10.76
C GLU A 21 -25.92 -41.33 11.53
N THR A 22 -25.36 -40.14 11.30
CA THR A 22 -25.91 -38.90 11.89
C THR A 22 -27.03 -38.34 10.99
N PRO A 23 -28.32 -38.43 11.38
CA PRO A 23 -29.38 -37.75 10.65
C PRO A 23 -29.24 -36.25 10.83
N ILE A 24 -28.88 -35.56 9.75
CA ILE A 24 -28.85 -34.10 9.68
C ILE A 24 -30.27 -33.63 9.31
N GLU A 25 -31.10 -33.37 10.32
CA GLU A 25 -32.42 -32.75 10.15
C GLU A 25 -32.26 -31.23 10.19
N ILE A 26 -32.08 -30.62 9.01
CA ILE A 26 -31.96 -29.16 8.86
C ILE A 26 -33.35 -28.57 8.62
N ASP A 27 -34.02 -28.18 9.71
CA ASP A 27 -35.27 -27.41 9.68
C ASP A 27 -34.96 -25.89 9.61
N LEU A 28 -34.61 -25.42 8.42
CA LEU A 28 -34.36 -24.00 8.14
C LEU A 28 -35.63 -23.18 7.90
N VAL A 29 -36.78 -23.85 7.78
CA VAL A 29 -38.06 -23.20 7.43
C VAL A 29 -38.78 -22.74 8.70
N ASN A 30 -38.83 -23.55 9.75
CA ASN A 30 -39.53 -23.18 11.00
C ASN A 30 -38.76 -22.13 11.83
N ARG A 31 -37.43 -22.06 11.69
CA ARG A 31 -36.61 -21.05 12.40
C ARG A 31 -36.73 -19.64 11.79
N THR A 32 -37.12 -19.56 10.52
CA THR A 32 -37.27 -18.28 9.80
C THR A 32 -38.69 -17.69 9.96
N MET A 33 -39.73 -18.54 10.06
CA MET A 33 -41.11 -18.05 10.25
C MET A 33 -41.48 -17.64 11.69
N ASN A 34 -40.81 -18.18 12.72
CA ASN A 34 -41.10 -17.80 14.11
C ASN A 34 -40.56 -16.41 14.53
N LYS A 35 -39.80 -15.73 13.67
CA LYS A 35 -39.27 -14.38 13.94
C LYS A 35 -40.12 -13.25 13.34
N TYR A 36 -41.12 -13.57 12.52
CA TYR A 36 -41.96 -12.58 11.84
C TYR A 36 -43.41 -12.49 12.38
N GLU A 37 -43.90 -13.46 13.14
CA GLU A 37 -45.28 -13.47 13.65
C GLU A 37 -45.45 -12.88 15.06
N SER A 38 -44.37 -12.58 15.79
CA SER A 38 -44.44 -12.04 17.16
C SER A 38 -44.44 -10.51 17.27
N SER A 39 -44.52 -9.78 16.16
CA SER A 39 -44.46 -8.30 16.14
C SER A 39 -45.76 -7.60 15.70
N ARG A 40 -46.87 -8.33 15.57
CA ARG A 40 -48.19 -7.72 15.34
C ARG A 40 -49.20 -8.29 16.31
N TYR A 41 -49.48 -7.58 17.40
CA TYR A 41 -50.79 -7.42 18.05
C TYR A 41 -50.59 -6.77 19.42
N THR A 42 -50.83 -5.47 19.53
CA THR A 42 -51.58 -4.89 20.67
C THR A 42 -52.05 -3.48 20.29
N LYS A 43 -53.37 -3.31 20.28
CA LYS A 43 -54.08 -2.06 19.98
C LYS A 43 -54.68 -1.55 21.30
N GLN A 44 -54.35 -0.30 21.64
CA GLN A 44 -55.17 0.77 22.22
C GLN A 44 -56.20 0.49 23.35
N SER A 45 -56.17 1.33 24.40
CA SER A 45 -57.38 1.80 25.09
C SER A 45 -57.26 3.27 25.53
N GLU A 46 -58.38 4.00 25.46
CA GLU A 46 -58.57 5.42 25.75
C GLU A 46 -58.80 5.72 27.25
N SER A 47 -58.50 6.93 27.72
CA SER A 47 -59.51 7.88 28.28
C SER A 47 -58.93 9.10 29.03
N SER A 48 -59.48 10.27 28.67
CA SER A 48 -59.73 11.52 29.42
C SER A 48 -58.74 12.07 30.48
N ARG A 49 -58.24 13.30 30.26
CA ARG A 49 -58.73 14.53 30.94
C ARG A 49 -57.90 15.77 30.52
N ILE A 50 -58.63 16.83 30.19
CA ILE A 50 -58.16 18.16 29.78
C ILE A 50 -57.63 18.92 31.01
N SER A 51 -56.45 19.55 30.93
CA SER A 51 -56.31 21.02 31.01
C SER A 51 -54.87 21.48 31.28
N LYS A 52 -54.53 22.59 30.62
CA LYS A 52 -53.52 23.59 31.03
C LYS A 52 -52.09 23.10 31.24
N LYS A 53 -51.35 22.90 30.15
CA LYS A 53 -49.92 23.30 30.06
C LYS A 53 -49.42 23.45 28.61
N MET A 54 -50.29 23.92 27.71
CA MET A 54 -49.99 24.27 26.30
C MET A 54 -49.20 25.59 26.17
N ARG A 55 -48.27 25.86 27.10
CA ARG A 55 -47.40 27.04 27.08
C ARG A 55 -45.93 26.73 27.37
N GLN A 56 -45.57 25.45 27.52
CA GLN A 56 -44.19 25.00 27.72
C GLN A 56 -43.63 24.15 26.56
N ARG A 57 -44.43 23.93 25.50
CA ARG A 57 -44.04 23.18 24.29
C ARG A 57 -43.57 24.04 23.11
N VAL A 58 -43.48 25.36 23.29
CA VAL A 58 -42.96 26.29 22.26
C VAL A 58 -41.50 26.71 22.53
N MET A 59 -40.89 26.25 23.63
CA MET A 59 -39.50 26.54 23.98
C MET A 59 -38.56 25.32 23.94
N MET A 60 -39.04 24.18 23.41
CA MET A 60 -38.22 22.98 23.15
C MET A 60 -38.41 22.47 21.71
N ILE A 61 -38.62 23.38 20.75
CA ILE A 61 -38.54 23.12 19.31
C ILE A 61 -37.61 24.16 18.67
N THR A 62 -36.48 24.41 19.34
CA THR A 62 -35.34 25.18 18.82
C THR A 62 -34.02 24.45 19.05
N ALA A 63 -34.02 23.30 19.74
CA ALA A 63 -32.84 22.47 19.99
C ALA A 63 -32.78 21.18 19.15
N SER A 64 -33.78 20.91 18.30
CA SER A 64 -33.84 19.67 17.49
C SER A 64 -33.83 19.90 15.97
N ALA A 65 -33.78 21.17 15.52
CA ALA A 65 -33.40 21.52 14.15
C ALA A 65 -31.89 21.80 14.03
N ALA A 66 -31.17 21.95 15.15
CA ALA A 66 -29.72 22.12 15.20
C ALA A 66 -28.95 20.78 15.19
N MET A 67 -29.63 19.64 15.37
CA MET A 67 -29.01 18.29 15.28
C MET A 67 -29.28 17.57 13.96
N ILE A 68 -30.07 18.17 13.05
CA ILE A 68 -30.33 17.61 11.71
C ILE A 68 -29.53 18.35 10.63
N PHE A 69 -28.81 19.42 10.99
CA PHE A 69 -27.85 20.11 10.12
C PHE A 69 -26.38 19.78 10.39
N SER A 70 -26.08 18.90 11.35
CA SER A 70 -24.74 18.34 11.56
C SER A 70 -24.42 17.12 10.68
N PHE A 71 -25.30 16.80 9.74
CA PHE A 71 -25.02 15.91 8.59
C PHE A 71 -25.00 16.69 7.26
N LEU A 72 -24.76 18.00 7.31
CA LEU A 72 -24.18 18.68 6.16
C LEU A 72 -22.71 18.29 6.11
N PHE A 73 -22.41 17.37 5.20
CA PHE A 73 -21.14 17.32 4.48
C PHE A 73 -19.94 17.84 5.27
N VAL A 74 -19.20 16.94 5.91
CA VAL A 74 -17.75 17.12 5.97
C VAL A 74 -17.23 16.89 4.54
N THR A 75 -17.63 17.77 3.61
CA THR A 75 -16.73 18.14 2.54
C THR A 75 -15.57 18.77 3.28
N SER A 76 -14.47 18.01 3.39
CA SER A 76 -13.16 18.59 3.64
C SER A 76 -13.08 19.89 2.83
N LEU A 77 -12.57 20.92 3.48
CA LEU A 77 -12.42 22.24 2.91
C LEU A 77 -11.58 22.10 1.64
N ILE A 78 -12.23 21.90 0.50
CA ILE A 78 -11.65 22.19 -0.79
C ILE A 78 -11.33 23.67 -0.69
N SER A 79 -10.04 23.96 -0.49
CA SER A 79 -9.53 25.33 -0.45
C SER A 79 -10.20 26.12 -1.58
N PRO A 80 -10.80 27.29 -1.33
CA PRO A 80 -11.44 28.10 -2.37
C PRO A 80 -10.54 28.40 -3.57
N THR A 81 -9.22 28.21 -3.44
CA THR A 81 -8.24 28.30 -4.52
C THR A 81 -8.38 27.20 -5.58
N MET A 82 -9.02 26.06 -5.27
CA MET A 82 -9.13 24.89 -6.16
C MET A 82 -10.23 25.00 -7.22
N ALA A 83 -11.12 26.00 -7.09
CA ALA A 83 -12.21 26.22 -8.07
C ALA A 83 -11.74 26.92 -9.35
N ALA A 84 -10.49 27.39 -9.41
CA ALA A 84 -9.93 28.01 -10.60
C ALA A 84 -8.95 27.04 -11.27
N THR A 85 -9.32 26.59 -12.47
CA THR A 85 -8.51 25.87 -13.48
C THR A 85 -8.82 24.39 -13.67
N ILE A 86 -10.09 24.07 -13.94
CA ILE A 86 -10.47 22.83 -14.65
C ILE A 86 -10.69 23.21 -16.12
N LYS A 87 -9.68 23.01 -16.98
CA LYS A 87 -9.90 22.97 -18.43
C LYS A 87 -10.22 21.52 -18.80
N GLN A 88 -11.32 21.30 -19.53
CA GLN A 88 -11.65 19.99 -20.10
C GLN A 88 -10.51 19.54 -21.03
N VAL A 89 -9.73 18.55 -20.58
CA VAL A 89 -8.82 17.77 -21.41
C VAL A 89 -9.54 16.47 -21.77
N PRO A 90 -9.42 15.93 -23.00
CA PRO A 90 -9.97 14.62 -23.34
C PRO A 90 -9.52 13.56 -22.31
N VAL A 91 -10.39 12.60 -22.02
CA VAL A 91 -10.12 11.48 -21.12
C VAL A 91 -8.94 10.68 -21.69
N LEU A 92 -7.73 11.00 -21.22
CA LEU A 92 -6.53 10.26 -21.55
C LEU A 92 -6.66 8.85 -20.97
N SER A 93 -6.27 7.85 -21.75
CA SER A 93 -6.10 6.49 -21.25
C SER A 93 -5.17 6.53 -20.03
N SER A 94 -5.54 5.85 -18.95
CA SER A 94 -4.74 5.78 -17.71
C SER A 94 -3.26 5.52 -17.98
N ILE A 95 -2.38 6.36 -17.42
CA ILE A 95 -0.93 6.14 -17.47
C ILE A 95 -0.58 4.84 -16.73
N PHE A 96 -1.30 4.50 -15.67
CA PHE A 96 -1.05 3.30 -14.87
C PHE A 96 -1.26 2.00 -15.64
N LYS A 97 -2.19 1.95 -16.61
CA LYS A 97 -2.32 0.79 -17.52
C LYS A 97 -1.06 0.52 -18.35
N LEU A 98 -0.27 1.55 -18.58
CA LEU A 98 0.89 1.53 -19.47
C LEU A 98 2.20 1.54 -18.66
N ALA A 99 2.11 1.58 -17.33
CA ALA A 99 3.24 1.47 -16.44
C ALA A 99 3.79 0.03 -16.40
N GLY A 100 5.08 -0.13 -16.15
CA GLY A 100 5.72 -1.44 -15.94
C GLY A 100 5.41 -2.10 -14.58
N ASP A 101 4.51 -1.50 -13.79
CA ASP A 101 4.10 -1.91 -12.46
C ASP A 101 2.70 -2.54 -12.48
N LEU A 102 2.61 -3.84 -12.20
CA LEU A 102 1.34 -4.59 -12.19
C LEU A 102 0.37 -4.09 -11.12
N GLY A 103 0.89 -3.53 -10.02
CA GLY A 103 0.10 -2.91 -8.98
C GLY A 103 -0.67 -1.70 -9.49
N LEU A 104 0.01 -0.81 -10.21
CA LEU A 104 -0.61 0.37 -10.81
C LEU A 104 -1.65 -0.01 -11.88
N GLN A 105 -1.35 -1.00 -12.73
CA GLN A 105 -2.32 -1.55 -13.67
C GLN A 105 -3.57 -2.06 -12.95
N THR A 106 -3.38 -2.86 -11.90
CA THR A 106 -4.47 -3.40 -11.07
C THR A 106 -5.28 -2.28 -10.39
N ALA A 107 -4.61 -1.20 -9.97
CA ALA A 107 -5.28 -0.04 -9.37
C ALA A 107 -6.27 0.62 -10.33
N ASP A 108 -5.88 0.80 -11.59
CA ASP A 108 -6.80 1.30 -12.62
C ASP A 108 -7.92 0.30 -12.91
N GLU A 109 -7.59 -0.97 -13.15
CA GLU A 109 -8.56 -2.00 -13.54
C GLU A 109 -9.67 -2.19 -12.51
N LYS A 110 -9.33 -2.09 -11.22
CA LYS A 110 -10.25 -2.24 -10.10
C LYS A 110 -10.86 -0.90 -9.64
N GLY A 111 -10.50 0.23 -10.26
CA GLY A 111 -10.99 1.56 -9.87
C GLY A 111 -10.51 2.02 -8.48
N LEU A 112 -9.35 1.52 -8.04
CA LEU A 112 -8.72 1.88 -6.76
C LEU A 112 -7.93 3.18 -6.84
N SER A 113 -7.61 3.65 -8.06
CA SER A 113 -7.03 4.96 -8.26
C SER A 113 -8.08 6.07 -8.35
N THR A 114 -7.65 7.31 -8.18
CA THR A 114 -8.46 8.51 -8.43
C THR A 114 -8.01 9.13 -9.73
N LYS A 115 -8.92 9.17 -10.73
CA LYS A 115 -8.70 9.92 -11.96
C LYS A 115 -8.83 11.41 -11.68
N LEU A 116 -7.86 12.18 -12.16
CA LEU A 116 -7.77 13.60 -11.94
C LEU A 116 -7.74 14.33 -13.29
N HIS A 117 -8.25 15.55 -13.28
CA HIS A 117 -8.15 16.48 -14.39
C HIS A 117 -7.53 17.79 -13.89
N ALA A 118 -6.50 17.66 -13.05
CA ALA A 118 -5.79 18.78 -12.48
C ALA A 118 -4.65 19.17 -13.42
N SER A 119 -4.52 20.46 -13.68
CA SER A 119 -3.48 21.01 -14.56
C SER A 119 -3.05 22.37 -14.07
N VAL A 120 -1.77 22.69 -14.23
CA VAL A 120 -1.23 24.02 -13.98
C VAL A 120 -0.36 24.44 -15.16
N THR A 121 -0.41 25.72 -15.52
CA THR A 121 0.36 26.28 -16.63
C THR A 121 1.16 27.49 -16.16
N HIS A 122 2.46 27.46 -16.39
CA HIS A 122 3.39 28.60 -16.21
C HIS A 122 4.35 28.65 -17.40
N ASP A 123 4.62 29.86 -17.90
CA ASP A 123 5.57 30.12 -19.00
C ASP A 123 5.39 29.16 -20.21
N ASP A 124 4.13 29.00 -20.65
CA ASP A 124 3.71 28.10 -21.76
C ASP A 124 4.04 26.61 -21.58
N PHE A 125 4.41 26.21 -20.36
CA PHE A 125 4.53 24.82 -19.93
C PHE A 125 3.31 24.42 -19.12
N THR A 126 2.62 23.37 -19.55
CA THR A 126 1.47 22.81 -18.83
C THR A 126 1.83 21.45 -18.28
N LEU A 127 1.68 21.30 -16.96
CA LEU A 127 1.79 20.02 -16.27
C LEU A 127 0.39 19.55 -15.87
N ASN A 128 0.06 18.33 -16.22
CA ASN A 128 -1.18 17.65 -15.87
C ASN A 128 -0.89 16.57 -14.84
N VAL A 129 -1.79 16.42 -13.87
CA VAL A 129 -1.88 15.25 -13.00
C VAL A 129 -3.12 14.49 -13.42
N SER A 130 -2.93 13.31 -13.99
CA SER A 130 -4.03 12.51 -14.56
C SER A 130 -4.57 11.47 -13.58
N GLU A 131 -3.76 11.01 -12.64
CA GLU A 131 -4.13 9.90 -11.78
C GLU A 131 -3.30 9.85 -10.50
N VAL A 132 -3.91 9.43 -9.39
CA VAL A 132 -3.22 9.16 -8.13
C VAL A 132 -3.75 7.88 -7.49
N VAL A 133 -2.89 7.13 -6.81
CA VAL A 133 -3.28 5.99 -5.97
C VAL A 133 -2.46 6.01 -4.68
N PHE A 134 -3.10 5.59 -3.58
CA PHE A 134 -2.47 5.37 -2.28
C PHE A 134 -2.97 4.04 -1.73
N ASP A 135 -2.05 3.17 -1.30
CA ASP A 135 -2.35 1.83 -0.77
C ASP A 135 -2.00 1.65 0.71
N GLY A 136 -1.72 2.75 1.41
CA GLY A 136 -1.22 2.70 2.79
C GLY A 136 0.29 2.45 2.91
N THR A 137 0.99 2.08 1.83
CA THR A 137 2.45 1.84 1.84
C THR A 137 3.22 2.79 0.91
N ARG A 138 2.60 3.21 -0.18
CA ARG A 138 3.14 4.17 -1.15
C ARG A 138 2.04 4.95 -1.84
N VAL A 139 2.39 6.14 -2.29
CA VAL A 139 1.56 7.00 -3.14
C VAL A 139 2.23 7.09 -4.50
N SER A 140 1.47 6.84 -5.56
CA SER A 140 1.95 6.96 -6.95
C SER A 140 1.07 7.96 -7.70
N ILE A 141 1.70 8.87 -8.45
CA ILE A 141 1.06 9.99 -9.16
C ILE A 141 1.46 9.93 -10.63
N GLY A 142 0.48 9.82 -11.52
CA GLY A 142 0.69 9.96 -12.96
C GLY A 142 0.71 11.43 -13.37
N ILE A 143 1.82 11.87 -13.96
CA ILE A 143 1.97 13.22 -14.51
C ILE A 143 2.25 13.19 -16.01
N GLU A 144 1.74 14.21 -16.70
CA GLU A 144 1.80 14.34 -18.15
C GLU A 144 2.01 15.80 -18.57
N ARG A 145 2.64 16.01 -19.71
CA ARG A 145 2.60 17.29 -20.44
C ARG A 145 1.97 17.10 -21.82
N PRO A 146 1.39 18.14 -22.44
CA PRO A 146 0.97 18.06 -23.83
C PRO A 146 2.16 17.77 -24.76
N HIS A 147 2.00 16.81 -25.67
CA HIS A 147 3.03 16.47 -26.66
C HIS A 147 3.36 17.67 -27.56
N LYS A 148 4.65 17.86 -27.84
CA LYS A 148 5.16 18.81 -28.83
C LYS A 148 6.21 18.09 -29.68
N GLU A 149 6.00 18.02 -31.00
CA GLU A 149 6.86 17.26 -31.93
C GLU A 149 8.35 17.64 -31.87
N ASP A 150 8.65 18.89 -31.53
CA ASP A 150 10.02 19.41 -31.44
C ASP A 150 10.73 19.10 -30.10
N GLU A 151 10.01 18.63 -29.07
CA GLU A 151 10.60 18.29 -27.77
C GLU A 151 11.18 16.86 -27.78
N LYS A 152 12.51 16.76 -27.77
CA LYS A 152 13.23 15.47 -27.72
C LYS A 152 13.51 14.97 -26.30
N GLU A 153 13.56 15.88 -25.34
CA GLU A 153 13.80 15.57 -23.92
C GLU A 153 12.56 14.91 -23.32
N THR A 154 12.74 13.95 -22.41
CA THR A 154 11.58 13.40 -21.69
C THR A 154 11.04 14.40 -20.66
N LEU A 155 9.80 14.20 -20.19
CA LEU A 155 9.27 14.96 -19.06
C LEU A 155 10.16 14.80 -17.83
N SER A 156 10.64 13.57 -17.58
CA SER A 156 11.55 13.28 -16.47
C SER A 156 12.86 14.06 -16.56
N ASP A 157 13.46 14.18 -17.75
CA ASP A 157 14.71 14.93 -17.94
C ASP A 157 14.56 16.43 -17.63
N ARG A 158 13.35 16.98 -17.83
CA ARG A 158 13.06 18.39 -17.58
C ARG A 158 12.72 18.68 -16.12
N ILE A 159 12.36 17.69 -15.32
CA ILE A 159 12.07 17.87 -13.90
C ILE A 159 13.40 17.99 -13.15
N SER A 160 13.68 19.17 -12.63
CA SER A 160 14.92 19.43 -11.87
C SER A 160 14.74 19.31 -10.36
N ASN A 161 13.51 19.45 -9.86
CA ASN A 161 13.19 19.27 -8.45
C ASN A 161 11.72 18.88 -8.25
N ILE A 162 11.45 18.07 -7.22
CA ILE A 162 10.10 17.72 -6.76
C ILE A 162 10.07 17.95 -5.25
N GLU A 163 9.09 18.73 -4.79
CA GLU A 163 8.76 18.89 -3.38
C GLU A 163 7.32 18.47 -3.14
N LEU A 164 7.10 17.71 -2.07
CA LEU A 164 5.81 17.15 -1.71
C LEU A 164 5.42 17.56 -0.29
N PHE A 165 4.16 17.93 -0.12
CA PHE A 165 3.60 18.30 1.18
C PHE A 165 2.28 17.59 1.44
N ILE A 166 2.16 16.97 2.61
CA ILE A 166 0.92 16.36 3.09
C ILE A 166 0.28 17.33 4.08
N ASN A 167 -0.91 17.84 3.76
CA ASN A 167 -1.61 18.84 4.56
C ASN A 167 -0.72 20.04 4.93
N GLY A 168 0.07 20.52 3.95
CA GLY A 168 1.02 21.62 4.10
C GLY A 168 2.32 21.29 4.85
N ASN A 169 2.51 20.06 5.33
CA ASN A 169 3.75 19.64 5.97
C ASN A 169 4.65 18.91 4.97
N PRO A 170 5.96 19.22 4.89
CA PRO A 170 6.86 18.52 3.97
C PRO A 170 6.87 17.02 4.29
N ILE A 171 6.93 16.16 3.26
CA ILE A 171 6.86 14.70 3.45
C ILE A 171 7.91 14.19 4.44
N ASN A 172 9.11 14.76 4.47
CA ASN A 172 10.18 14.38 5.41
C ASN A 172 9.78 14.53 6.88
N SER A 173 8.76 15.34 7.20
CA SER A 173 8.22 15.42 8.57
C SER A 173 7.50 14.13 9.01
N PHE A 174 7.11 13.27 8.08
CA PHE A 174 6.53 11.96 8.35
C PHE A 174 7.60 10.87 8.44
N GLY A 175 8.81 11.12 7.97
CA GLY A 175 9.94 10.24 8.16
C GLY A 175 10.45 10.23 9.61
N ARG A 176 11.49 9.42 9.86
CA ARG A 176 12.29 9.53 11.08
C ARG A 176 13.04 10.86 11.12
N GLU A 177 13.47 11.25 12.31
CA GLU A 177 14.40 12.38 12.44
C GLU A 177 15.67 12.12 11.60
N ASN A 178 15.98 13.05 10.70
CA ASN A 178 17.05 12.95 9.70
C ASN A 178 16.88 11.82 8.65
N SER A 179 15.68 11.25 8.45
CA SER A 179 15.41 10.46 7.24
C SER A 179 15.06 11.39 6.07
N MET A 180 15.46 10.97 4.87
CA MET A 180 14.98 11.56 3.63
C MET A 180 13.94 10.59 3.07
N ASN A 181 12.67 11.00 3.04
CA ASN A 181 11.65 10.19 2.39
C ASN A 181 11.99 10.12 0.90
N GLY A 182 12.20 8.90 0.40
CA GLY A 182 12.54 8.68 -1.00
C GLY A 182 11.40 9.12 -1.93
N ILE A 183 11.72 10.01 -2.88
CA ILE A 183 10.88 10.28 -4.05
C ILE A 183 11.50 9.54 -5.23
N PHE A 184 10.73 8.67 -5.86
CA PHE A 184 11.11 7.93 -7.05
C PHE A 184 10.42 8.54 -8.26
N LEU A 185 11.17 8.81 -9.32
CA LEU A 185 10.64 9.25 -10.60
C LEU A 185 10.81 8.11 -11.60
N ASN A 186 9.69 7.51 -11.99
CA ASN A 186 9.64 6.40 -12.93
C ASN A 186 9.18 6.90 -14.31
N PRO A 187 9.67 6.31 -15.42
CA PRO A 187 9.15 6.61 -16.75
C PRO A 187 7.64 6.33 -16.84
N GLY A 188 6.94 7.17 -17.61
CA GLY A 188 5.55 6.94 -17.98
C GLY A 188 5.42 6.05 -19.23
N LYS A 189 4.31 6.25 -19.95
CA LYS A 189 4.00 5.49 -21.17
C LYS A 189 4.80 5.95 -22.40
N ASP A 190 5.30 7.19 -22.35
CA ASP A 190 5.97 7.89 -23.45
C ASP A 190 6.89 8.98 -22.89
N ASN A 191 7.55 9.74 -23.79
CA ASN A 191 8.46 10.83 -23.40
C ASN A 191 7.76 11.99 -22.69
N ASP A 192 6.43 12.10 -22.74
CA ASP A 192 5.69 13.22 -22.17
C ASP A 192 4.99 12.87 -20.85
N SER A 193 5.29 11.69 -20.30
CA SER A 193 4.68 11.19 -19.07
C SER A 193 5.70 10.61 -18.10
N ALA A 194 5.40 10.74 -16.82
CA ALA A 194 6.20 10.17 -15.74
C ALA A 194 5.30 9.76 -14.56
N ILE A 195 5.84 8.94 -13.67
CA ILE A 195 5.17 8.51 -12.45
C ILE A 195 6.04 8.95 -11.26
N ILE A 196 5.50 9.82 -10.42
CA ILE A 196 6.11 10.21 -9.15
C ILE A 196 5.63 9.23 -8.10
N GLU A 197 6.54 8.65 -7.34
CA GLU A 197 6.22 7.77 -6.22
C GLU A 197 6.94 8.20 -4.95
N PHE A 198 6.25 8.12 -3.81
CA PHE A 198 6.85 8.31 -2.49
C PHE A 198 6.18 7.40 -1.47
N VAL A 199 6.84 7.19 -0.34
CA VAL A 199 6.60 6.02 0.51
C VAL A 199 6.26 6.41 1.94
N ASP A 200 5.36 5.63 2.56
CA ASP A 200 5.05 5.73 3.98
C ASP A 200 6.11 4.94 4.79
N GLU A 201 6.89 5.64 5.61
CA GLU A 201 7.99 5.06 6.41
C GLU A 201 7.52 4.51 7.79
N ARG A 202 6.22 4.29 8.01
CA ARG A 202 5.68 3.81 9.31
C ARG A 202 6.33 2.55 9.85
N ASN A 203 6.77 1.64 8.98
CA ASN A 203 7.41 0.39 9.40
C ASN A 203 8.89 0.59 9.81
N GLN A 204 9.45 1.78 9.59
CA GLN A 204 10.85 2.14 9.86
C GLN A 204 10.98 3.19 10.98
N GLY A 205 9.88 3.44 11.71
CA GLY A 205 9.80 4.42 12.79
C GLY A 205 9.35 5.81 12.33
N GLY A 206 8.89 5.95 11.08
CA GLY A 206 8.18 7.13 10.61
C GLY A 206 6.77 7.23 11.18
N ARG A 207 6.13 8.39 10.98
CA ARG A 207 4.71 8.61 11.25
C ARG A 207 3.90 8.15 10.03
N PRO A 208 2.81 7.38 10.21
CA PRO A 208 1.97 6.96 9.10
C PRO A 208 1.35 8.16 8.40
N PHE A 209 1.16 8.05 7.09
CA PHE A 209 0.34 8.99 6.35
C PHE A 209 -1.13 8.87 6.78
N PRO A 210 -1.91 9.96 6.76
CA PRO A 210 -3.35 9.88 6.96
C PRO A 210 -4.03 9.04 5.87
N GLU A 211 -5.16 8.40 6.17
CA GLU A 211 -5.96 7.68 5.16
C GLU A 211 -6.50 8.61 4.07
N GLN A 212 -6.72 9.89 4.40
CA GLN A 212 -7.09 10.94 3.45
C GLN A 212 -6.32 12.23 3.75
N PHE A 213 -5.77 12.86 2.72
CA PHE A 213 -5.01 14.10 2.85
C PHE A 213 -4.97 14.90 1.55
N ASP A 214 -4.68 16.20 1.69
CA ASP A 214 -4.36 17.06 0.55
C ASP A 214 -2.86 17.01 0.31
N LEU A 215 -2.47 16.57 -0.88
CA LEU A 215 -1.10 16.52 -1.34
C LEU A 215 -0.80 17.74 -2.20
N THR A 216 0.17 18.57 -1.80
CA THR A 216 0.71 19.61 -2.67
C THR A 216 1.94 19.07 -3.40
N LEU A 217 1.86 18.99 -4.72
CA LEU A 217 2.97 18.70 -5.63
C LEU A 217 3.56 20.02 -6.15
N SER A 218 4.81 20.31 -5.79
CA SER A 218 5.59 21.44 -6.33
C SER A 218 6.71 20.90 -7.20
N THR A 219 6.67 21.21 -8.50
CA THR A 219 7.64 20.70 -9.48
C THR A 219 8.40 21.85 -10.13
N THR A 220 9.73 21.82 -10.04
CA THR A 220 10.59 22.75 -10.78
C THR A 220 10.94 22.15 -12.13
N ILE A 221 10.61 22.86 -13.20
CA ILE A 221 10.90 22.45 -14.58
C ILE A 221 12.04 23.31 -15.12
N THR A 222 13.04 22.67 -15.72
CA THR A 222 14.16 23.36 -16.37
C THR A 222 13.63 24.32 -17.45
N GLY A 223 14.06 25.58 -17.36
CA GLY A 223 13.64 26.66 -18.26
C GLY A 223 12.34 27.37 -17.88
N ILE A 224 11.67 26.96 -16.79
CA ILE A 224 10.45 27.61 -16.27
C ILE A 224 10.81 28.35 -14.98
N GLN A 225 10.38 29.61 -14.86
CA GLN A 225 10.92 30.49 -13.82
C GLN A 225 10.40 30.17 -12.43
N ASN A 226 9.12 29.79 -12.32
CA ASN A 226 8.46 29.45 -11.06
C ASN A 226 8.08 27.97 -11.01
N PRO A 227 8.14 27.31 -9.84
CA PRO A 227 7.63 25.95 -9.69
C PRO A 227 6.16 25.86 -10.07
N LEU A 228 5.78 24.75 -10.70
CA LEU A 228 4.40 24.40 -10.98
C LEU A 228 3.82 23.70 -9.75
N ILE A 229 2.77 24.27 -9.15
CA ILE A 229 2.16 23.80 -7.91
C ILE A 229 0.75 23.28 -8.19
N ILE A 230 0.46 22.05 -7.78
CA ILE A 230 -0.85 21.40 -7.91
C ILE A 230 -1.23 20.76 -6.58
N ASP A 231 -2.44 21.04 -6.10
CA ASP A 231 -3.04 20.32 -4.97
C ASP A 231 -3.85 19.12 -5.46
N ILE A 232 -3.67 17.98 -4.81
CA ILE A 232 -4.21 16.68 -5.19
C ILE A 232 -4.91 16.06 -3.97
N PRO A 233 -6.22 15.76 -4.02
CA PRO A 233 -6.85 15.02 -2.95
C PRO A 233 -6.43 13.55 -3.05
N VAL A 234 -5.88 13.02 -1.96
CA VAL A 234 -5.45 11.62 -1.87
C VAL A 234 -6.29 10.91 -0.82
N GLU A 235 -6.75 9.71 -1.17
CA GLU A 235 -7.51 8.82 -0.31
C GLU A 235 -7.02 7.39 -0.52
N ASN A 236 -6.78 6.67 0.56
CA ASN A 236 -6.55 5.24 0.52
C ASN A 236 -7.88 4.53 0.27
N LYS A 237 -8.06 3.98 -0.94
CA LYS A 237 -9.27 3.23 -1.32
C LYS A 237 -9.15 1.73 -1.08
N ILE A 238 -8.08 1.29 -0.44
CA ILE A 238 -7.81 -0.14 -0.25
C ILE A 238 -8.34 -0.60 1.10
N GLU A 239 -9.41 -1.38 1.05
CA GLU A 239 -10.02 -2.02 2.23
C GLU A 239 -9.52 -3.46 2.43
N ASP A 240 -9.21 -4.15 1.34
CA ASP A 240 -8.70 -5.52 1.38
C ASP A 240 -7.21 -5.51 1.68
N PHE A 241 -6.81 -5.93 2.87
CA PHE A 241 -5.41 -6.17 3.17
C PHE A 241 -5.21 -7.32 4.15
N VAL A 242 -4.09 -8.01 4.01
CA VAL A 242 -3.64 -9.01 4.98
C VAL A 242 -2.31 -8.55 5.57
N THR A 243 -2.26 -8.44 6.89
CA THR A 243 -1.03 -8.10 7.61
C THR A 243 -0.58 -9.27 8.47
N LEU A 244 0.67 -9.67 8.32
CA LEU A 244 1.33 -10.66 9.16
C LEU A 244 2.52 -10.01 9.87
N GLN A 245 2.73 -10.36 11.13
CA GLN A 245 3.90 -9.92 11.90
C GLN A 245 4.66 -11.14 12.44
N PRO A 246 5.30 -11.92 11.55
CA PRO A 246 5.88 -13.20 11.93
C PRO A 246 6.99 -13.06 12.99
N ASN A 247 7.78 -11.97 12.93
CA ASN A 247 8.92 -11.75 13.82
C ASN A 247 9.85 -12.97 13.91
N VAL A 248 10.09 -13.63 12.77
CA VAL A 248 10.92 -14.83 12.68
C VAL A 248 12.34 -14.41 12.30
N SER A 249 13.31 -14.88 13.08
CA SER A 249 14.73 -14.64 12.83
C SER A 249 15.48 -15.91 12.42
N ARG A 250 16.55 -15.71 11.65
CA ARG A 250 17.58 -16.70 11.33
C ARG A 250 18.94 -16.05 11.51
N ASP A 251 19.92 -16.85 11.92
CA ASP A 251 21.29 -16.39 12.15
C ASP A 251 22.23 -17.11 11.17
N TYR A 252 23.21 -16.37 10.63
CA TYR A 252 24.30 -16.89 9.83
C TYR A 252 25.53 -16.02 10.06
N ASP A 253 26.63 -16.64 10.51
CA ASP A 253 27.85 -15.93 10.95
C ASP A 253 27.53 -14.84 11.99
N ASN A 254 27.86 -13.56 11.72
CA ASN A 254 27.56 -12.42 12.58
C ASN A 254 26.25 -11.71 12.19
N ILE A 255 25.41 -12.30 11.34
CA ILE A 255 24.20 -11.68 10.79
C ILE A 255 22.96 -12.37 11.37
N ARG A 256 22.07 -11.57 11.95
CA ARG A 256 20.69 -11.97 12.25
C ARG A 256 19.73 -11.32 11.28
N PHE A 257 19.14 -12.11 10.41
CA PHE A 257 18.06 -11.68 9.52
C PHE A 257 16.70 -11.94 10.17
N THR A 258 15.84 -10.93 10.20
CA THR A 258 14.51 -11.01 10.80
C THR A 258 13.45 -10.56 9.81
N VAL A 259 12.45 -11.41 9.57
CA VAL A 259 11.22 -11.06 8.86
C VAL A 259 10.26 -10.45 9.88
N LYS A 260 10.06 -9.13 9.82
CA LYS A 260 9.27 -8.38 10.80
C LYS A 260 7.79 -8.40 10.44
N LYS A 261 7.47 -8.01 9.22
CA LYS A 261 6.11 -7.74 8.78
C LYS A 261 5.93 -8.04 7.30
N LEU A 262 4.74 -8.51 6.94
CA LEU A 262 4.25 -8.67 5.58
C LEU A 262 2.91 -7.96 5.47
N GLU A 263 2.69 -7.19 4.41
CA GLU A 263 1.42 -6.54 4.11
C GLU A 263 1.06 -6.86 2.66
N PHE A 264 -0.08 -7.50 2.44
CA PHE A 264 -0.59 -7.82 1.11
C PHE A 264 -1.80 -6.94 0.84
N THR A 265 -1.71 -6.10 -0.18
CA THR A 265 -2.84 -5.36 -0.75
C THR A 265 -3.12 -5.86 -2.17
N PRO A 266 -4.26 -5.50 -2.78
CA PRO A 266 -4.53 -5.80 -4.18
C PRO A 266 -3.50 -5.23 -5.16
N ILE A 267 -2.69 -4.25 -4.76
CA ILE A 267 -1.77 -3.55 -5.66
C ILE A 267 -0.31 -3.57 -5.23
N THR A 268 0.01 -3.95 -3.99
CA THR A 268 1.38 -3.99 -3.47
C THR A 268 1.54 -5.10 -2.43
N THR A 269 2.65 -5.83 -2.52
CA THR A 269 3.14 -6.69 -1.44
C THR A 269 4.31 -5.99 -0.76
N ASN A 270 4.15 -5.58 0.50
CA ASN A 270 5.22 -4.97 1.29
C ASN A 270 5.83 -5.99 2.27
N LEU A 271 7.16 -6.05 2.29
CA LEU A 271 7.95 -6.89 3.19
C LEU A 271 8.88 -6.00 4.02
N THR A 272 8.69 -5.99 5.34
CA THR A 272 9.62 -5.37 6.29
C THR A 272 10.57 -6.41 6.85
N THR A 273 11.86 -6.16 6.71
CA THR A 273 12.94 -6.97 7.30
C THR A 273 13.84 -6.14 8.20
N GLN A 274 14.57 -6.81 9.09
CA GLN A 274 15.66 -6.22 9.85
C GLN A 274 16.88 -7.11 9.78
N ILE A 275 18.05 -6.51 9.56
CA ILE A 275 19.34 -7.17 9.67
C ILE A 275 20.06 -6.57 10.87
N ASP A 276 20.46 -7.41 11.83
CA ASP A 276 21.30 -7.02 12.97
C ASP A 276 22.68 -7.69 12.85
N LEU A 277 23.75 -6.96 13.15
CA LEU A 277 25.10 -7.50 13.31
C LEU A 277 25.33 -7.86 14.77
N THR A 278 25.45 -9.16 15.06
CA THR A 278 25.50 -9.70 16.43
C THR A 278 26.82 -9.43 17.14
N ASP A 279 27.86 -9.07 16.40
CA ASP A 279 29.17 -8.66 16.93
C ASP A 279 29.25 -7.15 17.23
N ASN A 280 28.14 -6.40 17.03
CA ASN A 280 28.04 -4.95 17.14
C ASN A 280 28.99 -4.18 16.20
N SER A 281 29.46 -4.80 15.12
CA SER A 281 30.17 -4.09 14.06
C SER A 281 29.23 -3.11 13.33
N ASN A 282 29.82 -2.16 12.61
CA ASN A 282 29.06 -1.14 11.88
C ASN A 282 28.44 -1.75 10.61
N PHE A 283 27.12 -1.62 10.47
CA PHE A 283 26.36 -2.13 9.33
C PHE A 283 26.96 -1.72 7.98
N THR A 284 27.30 -0.43 7.82
CA THR A 284 27.80 0.10 6.55
C THR A 284 29.20 -0.39 6.19
N GLN A 285 29.91 -0.99 7.15
CA GLN A 285 31.24 -1.57 6.95
C GLN A 285 31.21 -3.09 6.74
N SER A 286 30.07 -3.75 7.00
CA SER A 286 29.94 -5.19 6.80
C SER A 286 30.04 -5.53 5.32
N PRO A 287 30.93 -6.47 4.92
CA PRO A 287 31.09 -6.85 3.51
C PRO A 287 29.89 -7.62 2.97
N ILE A 288 29.14 -8.30 3.84
CA ILE A 288 27.97 -9.10 3.45
C ILE A 288 26.70 -8.27 3.65
N ALA A 289 26.46 -7.76 4.88
CA ALA A 289 25.15 -7.25 5.25
C ALA A 289 24.69 -6.05 4.41
N LYS A 290 25.60 -5.15 4.02
CA LYS A 290 25.27 -3.99 3.19
C LYS A 290 24.86 -4.32 1.75
N HIS A 291 25.18 -5.54 1.32
CA HIS A 291 24.97 -6.05 -0.04
C HIS A 291 23.93 -7.17 -0.09
N MET A 292 23.20 -7.36 1.01
CA MET A 292 22.15 -8.34 1.09
C MET A 292 20.86 -7.83 0.44
N GLY A 293 20.23 -8.69 -0.33
CA GLY A 293 18.86 -8.55 -0.79
C GLY A 293 18.00 -9.73 -0.36
N VAL A 294 16.73 -9.70 -0.72
CA VAL A 294 15.79 -10.80 -0.45
C VAL A 294 14.92 -11.04 -1.68
N ASP A 295 14.92 -12.27 -2.15
CA ASP A 295 13.95 -12.72 -3.14
C ASP A 295 12.72 -13.31 -2.45
N PHE A 296 11.56 -13.04 -3.03
CA PHE A 296 10.26 -13.42 -2.49
C PHE A 296 9.59 -14.41 -3.45
N PHE A 297 9.22 -15.60 -2.95
CA PHE A 297 8.55 -16.65 -3.72
C PHE A 297 7.18 -17.02 -3.14
N ASP A 298 6.25 -17.40 -4.02
CA ASP A 298 4.96 -17.99 -3.66
C ASP A 298 5.04 -19.51 -3.42
N ASP A 299 3.89 -20.14 -3.14
CA ASP A 299 3.76 -21.58 -2.88
C ASP A 299 3.91 -22.48 -4.12
N GLN A 300 4.00 -21.87 -5.31
CA GLN A 300 4.26 -22.54 -6.59
C GLN A 300 5.71 -22.37 -7.04
N GLY A 301 6.51 -21.58 -6.33
CA GLY A 301 7.89 -21.26 -6.66
C GLY A 301 8.05 -20.09 -7.63
N ASN A 302 7.00 -19.31 -7.90
CA ASN A 302 7.09 -18.10 -8.70
C ASN A 302 7.76 -16.99 -7.88
N LYS A 303 8.77 -16.33 -8.46
CA LYS A 303 9.45 -15.18 -7.88
C LYS A 303 8.62 -13.91 -8.10
N LEU A 304 8.35 -13.18 -7.03
CA LEU A 304 7.73 -11.85 -7.09
C LEU A 304 8.75 -10.84 -7.62
N LYS A 305 8.28 -9.96 -8.50
CA LYS A 305 9.09 -8.87 -9.02
C LYS A 305 9.13 -7.72 -8.02
N LEU A 306 10.34 -7.31 -7.64
CA LEU A 306 10.58 -6.12 -6.82
C LEU A 306 10.22 -4.88 -7.64
N ILE A 307 9.46 -3.98 -7.03
CA ILE A 307 9.15 -2.66 -7.58
C ILE A 307 10.25 -1.69 -7.13
N ASN A 308 10.44 -1.57 -5.82
CA ASN A 308 11.53 -0.84 -5.20
C ASN A 308 11.66 -1.22 -3.72
N GLY A 309 12.60 -0.62 -3.03
CA GLY A 309 12.73 -0.72 -1.58
C GLY A 309 13.41 0.51 -1.01
N ASN A 310 13.20 0.74 0.29
CA ASN A 310 13.91 1.75 1.05
C ASN A 310 14.28 1.18 2.41
N GLY A 311 15.34 1.69 3.01
CA GLY A 311 15.77 1.23 4.31
C GLY A 311 16.45 2.31 5.10
N TRP A 312 16.56 2.04 6.39
CA TRP A 312 17.10 2.96 7.36
C TRP A 312 18.06 2.23 8.29
N ASN A 313 19.21 2.84 8.52
CA ASN A 313 20.15 2.46 9.56
C ASN A 313 20.73 3.73 10.18
N ALA A 314 21.02 3.69 11.48
CA ALA A 314 21.73 4.80 12.13
C ALA A 314 23.18 4.90 11.59
N THR A 315 23.73 6.10 11.55
CA THR A 315 25.16 6.32 11.28
C THR A 315 25.99 5.62 12.35
N GLY A 316 26.84 4.66 11.94
CA GLY A 316 27.61 3.84 12.88
C GLY A 316 26.78 2.78 13.62
N GLY A 317 25.51 2.60 13.26
CA GLY A 317 24.65 1.57 13.83
C GLY A 317 25.01 0.17 13.35
N SER A 318 24.64 -0.83 14.14
CA SER A 318 24.88 -2.25 13.85
C SER A 318 23.68 -2.95 13.19
N TYR A 319 22.63 -2.22 12.82
CA TYR A 319 21.44 -2.80 12.21
C TYR A 319 20.87 -1.93 11.09
N GLN A 320 20.08 -2.56 10.23
CA GLN A 320 19.28 -1.91 9.20
C GLN A 320 17.85 -2.47 9.20
N ILE A 321 16.86 -1.61 8.99
CA ILE A 321 15.47 -2.01 8.70
C ILE A 321 15.20 -1.67 7.23
N MET A 322 14.57 -2.57 6.49
CA MET A 322 14.24 -2.38 5.08
C MET A 322 12.77 -2.72 4.82
N ASP A 323 12.11 -1.89 4.02
CA ASP A 323 10.83 -2.18 3.39
C ASP A 323 11.07 -2.43 1.90
N TYR A 324 10.64 -3.59 1.43
CA TYR A 324 10.66 -3.99 0.03
C TYR A 324 9.22 -4.06 -0.48
N ARG A 325 8.96 -3.35 -1.58
CA ARG A 325 7.66 -3.37 -2.25
C ARG A 325 7.76 -4.20 -3.52
N PHE A 326 6.96 -5.25 -3.57
CA PHE A 326 6.85 -6.18 -4.69
C PHE A 326 5.49 -6.03 -5.37
N HIS A 327 5.40 -6.54 -6.59
CA HIS A 327 4.09 -6.73 -7.23
C HIS A 327 3.13 -7.52 -6.34
N PRO A 328 1.82 -7.24 -6.43
CA PRO A 328 0.81 -7.95 -5.66
C PRO A 328 0.72 -9.41 -6.11
N PHE A 329 0.19 -10.25 -5.22
CA PHE A 329 -0.26 -11.57 -5.62
C PHE A 329 -1.58 -11.47 -6.38
N GLU A 330 -1.75 -12.28 -7.43
CA GLU A 330 -3.08 -12.47 -8.04
C GLU A 330 -4.08 -13.05 -7.02
N SER A 331 -3.60 -13.97 -6.19
CA SER A 331 -4.30 -14.52 -5.04
C SER A 331 -3.31 -14.82 -3.92
N ILE A 332 -3.68 -14.53 -2.67
CA ILE A 332 -2.82 -14.76 -1.51
C ILE A 332 -2.41 -16.25 -1.45
N PRO A 333 -1.10 -16.57 -1.50
CA PRO A 333 -0.62 -17.95 -1.54
C PRO A 333 -0.77 -18.61 -0.17
N LYS A 334 -0.72 -19.95 -0.11
CA LYS A 334 -0.80 -20.69 1.18
C LYS A 334 0.46 -20.57 2.00
N THR A 335 1.60 -20.48 1.32
CA THR A 335 2.91 -20.30 1.93
C THR A 335 3.71 -19.30 1.12
N ILE A 336 4.62 -18.61 1.78
CA ILE A 336 5.62 -17.78 1.12
C ILE A 336 7.01 -18.20 1.55
N THR A 337 7.98 -18.02 0.66
CA THR A 337 9.39 -18.29 0.94
C THR A 337 10.23 -17.05 0.64
N LEU A 338 11.00 -16.62 1.62
CA LEU A 338 11.92 -15.50 1.54
C LEU A 338 13.34 -16.05 1.50
N LYS A 339 14.10 -15.70 0.46
CA LYS A 339 15.46 -16.18 0.24
C LYS A 339 16.44 -15.01 0.23
N PRO A 340 17.12 -14.74 1.36
CA PRO A 340 18.19 -13.77 1.40
C PRO A 340 19.34 -14.17 0.48
N TYR A 341 19.94 -13.18 -0.17
CA TYR A 341 21.08 -13.36 -1.05
C TYR A 341 22.08 -12.21 -0.86
N VAL A 342 23.30 -12.39 -1.32
CA VAL A 342 24.30 -11.32 -1.46
C VAL A 342 24.61 -11.10 -2.95
N GLN A 343 24.75 -9.85 -3.37
CA GLN A 343 25.19 -9.51 -4.72
C GLN A 343 26.70 -9.69 -4.86
N LEU A 344 27.14 -10.23 -6.00
CA LEU A 344 28.55 -10.47 -6.30
C LEU A 344 29.14 -9.30 -7.08
N TYR A 345 30.34 -8.89 -6.69
CA TYR A 345 31.07 -7.76 -7.30
C TYR A 345 32.33 -8.24 -8.02
N GLU A 346 32.74 -7.50 -9.04
CA GLU A 346 34.00 -7.72 -9.74
C GLU A 346 35.18 -7.52 -8.79
N ASP A 347 36.10 -8.49 -8.74
CA ASP A 347 37.27 -8.44 -7.85
C ASP A 347 38.17 -7.22 -8.12
N ASN A 348 38.14 -6.72 -9.35
CA ASN A 348 39.11 -5.77 -9.89
C ASN A 348 38.58 -4.33 -9.92
N GLN A 349 37.28 -4.13 -9.65
CA GLN A 349 36.61 -2.84 -9.78
C GLN A 349 35.57 -2.66 -8.67
N MET A 350 35.89 -1.78 -7.71
CA MET A 350 34.97 -1.49 -6.61
C MET A 350 33.62 -0.97 -7.12
N GLY A 351 32.53 -1.60 -6.67
CA GLY A 351 31.16 -1.17 -6.95
C GLY A 351 30.59 -1.67 -8.28
N VAL A 352 31.34 -2.46 -9.06
CA VAL A 352 30.84 -3.05 -10.30
C VAL A 352 30.32 -4.46 -10.01
N TYR A 353 29.07 -4.74 -10.35
CA TYR A 353 28.49 -6.08 -10.21
C TYR A 353 29.09 -7.06 -11.22
N GLN A 354 29.28 -8.31 -10.80
CA GLN A 354 29.41 -9.41 -11.76
C GLN A 354 28.06 -9.62 -12.42
N LEU A 355 28.01 -9.68 -13.74
CA LEU A 355 26.77 -9.89 -14.47
C LEU A 355 26.60 -11.35 -14.92
N ASP A 356 25.37 -11.82 -14.98
CA ASP A 356 25.00 -13.10 -15.56
C ASP A 356 24.86 -13.01 -17.10
N GLU A 357 24.47 -14.12 -17.74
CA GLU A 357 24.31 -14.19 -19.20
C GLU A 357 23.23 -13.24 -19.75
N ASN A 358 22.32 -12.76 -18.90
CA ASN A 358 21.25 -11.82 -19.24
C ASN A 358 21.62 -10.37 -18.94
N GLY A 359 22.81 -10.12 -18.37
CA GLY A 359 23.24 -8.79 -17.95
C GLY A 359 22.71 -8.36 -16.58
N GLU A 360 22.15 -9.28 -15.79
CA GLU A 360 21.66 -9.01 -14.43
C GLU A 360 22.76 -9.28 -13.39
N PRO A 361 22.77 -8.58 -12.23
CA PRO A 361 23.72 -8.86 -11.16
C PRO A 361 23.66 -10.31 -10.68
N LYS A 362 24.79 -11.00 -10.69
CA LYS A 362 24.92 -12.33 -10.08
C LYS A 362 24.70 -12.23 -8.58
N ILE A 363 23.93 -13.18 -8.08
CA ILE A 363 23.61 -13.30 -6.66
C ILE A 363 24.04 -14.67 -6.13
N GLN A 364 24.36 -14.71 -4.84
CA GLN A 364 24.56 -15.95 -4.10
C GLN A 364 23.55 -16.00 -2.94
N TYR A 365 22.69 -17.01 -2.94
CA TYR A 365 21.75 -17.24 -1.83
C TYR A 365 22.47 -17.63 -0.55
N ILE A 366 21.86 -17.31 0.59
CA ILE A 366 22.29 -17.70 1.94
C ILE A 366 21.21 -18.63 2.53
N PRO A 367 21.26 -19.95 2.28
CA PRO A 367 20.19 -20.89 2.64
C PRO A 367 19.88 -20.93 4.14
N GLU A 368 20.86 -20.67 5.00
CA GLU A 368 20.72 -20.62 6.46
C GLU A 368 19.76 -19.51 6.91
N LEU A 369 19.61 -18.46 6.11
CA LEU A 369 18.72 -17.34 6.37
C LEU A 369 17.34 -17.48 5.70
N GLU A 370 17.10 -18.58 4.97
CA GLU A 370 15.81 -18.81 4.31
C GLU A 370 14.66 -18.95 5.33
N VAL A 371 13.54 -18.28 5.03
CA VAL A 371 12.34 -18.31 5.86
C VAL A 371 11.14 -18.70 5.00
N THR A 372 10.48 -19.80 5.35
CA THR A 372 9.18 -20.19 4.80
C THR A 372 8.10 -19.99 5.85
N LEU A 373 7.03 -19.26 5.49
CA LEU A 373 5.93 -18.92 6.38
C LEU A 373 4.59 -19.39 5.81
N PRO A 374 3.73 -20.05 6.61
CA PRO A 374 2.35 -20.29 6.22
C PRO A 374 1.53 -19.00 6.31
N ILE A 375 0.71 -18.74 5.30
CA ILE A 375 -0.27 -17.66 5.28
C ILE A 375 -1.58 -18.22 5.79
N ASN A 376 -1.65 -18.41 7.10
CA ASN A 376 -2.92 -18.70 7.75
C ASN A 376 -3.66 -17.37 7.85
N SER A 377 -4.60 -17.10 6.95
CA SER A 377 -5.48 -15.94 7.04
C SER A 377 -6.20 -16.00 8.39
N GLN A 378 -5.73 -15.25 9.40
CA GLN A 378 -6.57 -14.94 10.55
C GLN A 378 -7.60 -13.92 10.05
N LYS A 379 -8.79 -14.43 9.71
CA LYS A 379 -9.97 -13.60 9.46
C LYS A 379 -10.54 -13.10 10.78
#